data_AF-A0A377CF67-F1
#
_entry.id   AF-A0A377CF67-F1
#
_cell.length_a   1.000
_cell.length_b   1.000
_cell.length_c   1.000
_cell.angle_alpha   90.00
_cell.angle_beta   90.00
_cell.angle_gamma   90.00
#
_symmetry.space_group_name_H-M   'P 1'
#
loop_
_entity.id
_entity.type
_entity.pdbx_description
1 polymer ?
#
loop_
_entity_poly.entity_id
_entity_poly.type
_entity_poly.pdbx_seq_one_letter_code
_entity_poly.pdbx_strand_id
1 'polypeptide(L)' 'MIYFDQNTQQEILRRFVPLLKPDGLLFAGHSENFSHLERRFTLRGQTVYALSKD' A
#
# COMPACT_ATOMS: atom_id res chain seq x y z
N MET A 1 5.05 -4.34 7.72
CA MET A 1 6.05 -3.41 7.16
C MET A 1 7.03 -2.87 8.20
N ILE A 2 6.63 -2.68 9.46
CA ILE A 2 7.45 -2.04 10.52
C ILE A 2 8.84 -2.65 10.81
N TYR A 3 9.11 -3.90 10.41
CA TYR A 3 10.42 -4.55 10.57
C TYR A 3 11.37 -4.37 9.38
N PHE A 4 10.88 -3.76 8.30
CA PHE A 4 11.64 -3.56 7.07
C PHE A 4 12.03 -2.10 6.90
N ASP A 5 13.18 -1.85 6.27
CA ASP A 5 13.53 -0.50 5.83
C ASP A 5 12.58 0.01 4.73
N GLN A 6 12.61 1.31 4.48
CA GLN A 6 11.68 1.94 3.53
C GLN A 6 11.80 1.38 2.10
N ASN A 7 13.02 1.06 1.65
CA ASN A 7 13.26 0.51 0.31
C ASN A 7 12.60 -0.86 0.17
N THR A 8 12.74 -1.71 1.19
CA THR A 8 12.15 -3.04 1.26
C THR A 8 10.63 -2.94 1.34
N GLN A 9 10.09 -1.99 2.12
CA GLN A 9 8.65 -1.75 2.18
C GLN A 9 8.08 -1.38 0.80
N GLN A 10 8.73 -0.47 0.07
CA GLN A 10 8.31 -0.08 -1.28
C GLN A 10 8.33 -1.26 -2.26
N GLU A 11 9.38 -2.06 -2.23
CA GLU A 11 9.50 -3.23 -3.10
C GLU A 11 8.41 -4.28 -2.82
N ILE A 12 8.06 -4.49 -1.55
CA ILE A 12 6.94 -5.37 -1.17
C ILE A 12 5.61 -4.80 -1.67
N LEU A 13 5.35 -3.51 -1.48
CA LEU A 13 4.12 -2.86 -1.96
C LEU A 13 4.00 -2.95 -3.49
N ARG A 14 5.10 -2.75 -4.22
CA ARG A 14 5.14 -2.91 -5.69
C ARG A 14 4.77 -4.32 -6.14
N ARG A 15 5.16 -5.34 -5.39
CA ARG A 15 4.81 -6.74 -5.67
C ARG A 15 3.34 -7.04 -5.39
N PHE A 16 2.68 -6.29 -4.51
CA PHE A 16 1.24 -6.43 -4.27
C PHE A 16 0.38 -5.82 -5.37
N VAL A 17 0.85 -4.76 -6.05
CA VAL A 17 0.09 -4.09 -7.13
C VAL A 17 -0.52 -5.06 -8.16
N PRO A 18 0.25 -5.97 -8.79
CA PRO A 18 -0.32 -6.90 -9.78
C PRO A 18 -1.19 -8.01 -9.17
N LEU A 19 -1.18 -8.19 -7.85
CA LEU A 19 -1.95 -9.22 -7.15
C LEU A 19 -3.32 -8.71 -6.69
N LEU A 20 -3.53 -7.40 -6.71
CA LEU A 20 -4.79 -6.76 -6.35
C LEU A 20 -5.72 -6.68 -7.57
N LYS A 21 -6.99 -7.00 -7.33
CA LYS A 21 -8.06 -6.75 -8.32
C LYS A 21 -8.27 -5.23 -8.49
N PRO A 22 -8.87 -4.78 -9.61
CA PRO A 22 -9.09 -3.35 -9.90
C PRO A 22 -9.77 -2.51 -8.80
N ASP A 23 -10.58 -3.12 -7.92
CA ASP A 23 -11.18 -2.45 -6.74
C ASP A 23 -10.81 -3.17 -5.43
N GLY A 24 -9.68 -3.88 -5.42
CA GLY A 24 -9.15 -4.55 -4.25
C GLY A 24 -8.70 -3.57 -3.17
N LEU A 25 -8.80 -3.99 -1.92
CA LEU A 25 -8.37 -3.22 -0.76
C LEU A 25 -7.14 -3.85 -0.11
N LEU A 26 -6.20 -3.01 0.30
CA LEU A 26 -5.06 -3.36 1.12
C LEU A 26 -5.25 -2.74 2.52
N PHE A 27 -5.29 -3.59 3.54
CA PHE A 27 -5.39 -3.17 4.93
C PHE A 27 -3.99 -3.17 5.55
N ALA A 28 -3.61 -2.05 6.16
CA ALA A 28 -2.34 -1.89 6.85
C ALA A 28 -2.54 -1.79 8.38
N GLY A 29 -1.47 -2.03 9.13
CA GLY A 29 -1.48 -1.83 10.57
C GLY A 29 -1.59 -0.36 10.98
N HIS A 30 -1.94 -0.08 12.24
CA HIS A 30 -2.16 1.28 12.76
C HIS A 30 -0.94 2.21 12.65
N SER A 31 0.27 1.66 12.62
CA SER A 31 1.53 2.41 12.51
C SER A 31 2.08 2.48 11.08
N GLU A 32 1.32 2.01 10.09
CA GLU A 32 1.78 1.85 8.72
C GLU A 32 1.07 2.84 7.79
N ASN A 33 1.81 3.84 7.30
CA ASN A 33 1.32 4.83 6.34
C ASN A 33 2.01 4.66 4.99
N PHE A 34 1.29 4.16 3.99
CA PHE A 34 1.82 3.86 2.66
C PHE A 34 1.62 4.96 1.62
N SER A 35 0.87 6.02 1.94
CA SER A 35 0.53 7.09 0.98
C SER A 35 1.76 7.79 0.40
N HIS A 36 2.87 7.83 1.16
CA HIS A 36 4.13 8.44 0.74
C HIS A 36 5.13 7.44 0.15
N LEU A 37 4.92 6.14 0.37
CA LEU A 37 5.84 5.09 -0.04
C LEU A 37 5.54 4.58 -1.46
N GLU A 38 4.26 4.50 -1.84
CA GLU A 38 3.87 4.01 -3.16
C GLU A 38 2.65 4.78 -3.69
N ARG A 39 2.86 5.58 -4.74
CA ARG A 39 1.82 6.46 -5.33
C ARG A 39 0.66 5.69 -5.95
N ARG A 40 0.88 4.40 -6.27
CA ARG A 40 -0.17 3.51 -6.77
C ARG A 40 -1.19 3.11 -5.70
N PHE A 41 -0.99 3.48 -4.44
CA PHE A 41 -1.98 3.28 -3.38
C PHE A 41 -2.56 4.61 -2.89
N THR A 42 -3.89 4.71 -2.91
CA THR A 42 -4.63 5.85 -2.36
C THR A 42 -5.34 5.45 -1.07
N LEU A 43 -5.23 6.28 -0.02
CA LEU A 43 -5.93 6.07 1.24
C LEU A 43 -7.46 6.24 1.06
N ARG A 44 -8.23 5.27 1.56
CA ARG A 44 -9.70 5.24 1.50
C ARG A 44 -10.38 5.28 2.87
N GLY A 45 -9.63 5.04 3.94
CA GLY A 45 -10.13 5.00 5.31
C GLY A 45 -9.02 4.75 6.31
N GLN A 46 -9.37 4.34 7.53
CA GLN A 46 -8.40 4.06 8.60
C GLN A 46 -7.44 2.93 8.19
N THR A 47 -6.25 3.32 7.70
CA THR A 47 -5.20 2.43 7.18
C THR A 47 -5.68 1.45 6.09
N VAL A 48 -6.69 1.86 5.32
CA VAL A 48 -7.22 1.11 4.17
C VAL A 48 -6.83 1.81 2.88
N TYR A 49 -6.24 1.07 1.95
CA TYR A 49 -5.74 1.58 0.68
C TYR A 49 -6.40 0.86 -0.49
N ALA A 50 -6.60 1.57 -1.59
CA ALA A 50 -7.00 1.00 -2.88
C ALA A 50 -5.95 1.37 -3.94
N LEU A 51 -5.92 0.62 -5.05
CA LEU A 51 -5.12 1.03 -6.20
C LEU A 51 -5.61 2.39 -6.72
N SER A 52 -4.69 3.30 -6.98
CA SER A 52 -4.97 4.57 -7.64
C SER A 52 -5.51 4.27 -9.05
N LYS A 53 -6.67 4.83 -9.39
CA LYS A 53 -7.16 4.84 -10.77
C LYS A 53 -6.41 5.98 -11.45
N ASP A 54 -5.45 5.66 -12.33
CA ASP A 54 -4.92 6.64 -13.29
C ASP A 54 -6.05 7.23 -14.14
#